data_AF-A0A392N5A1-F1
#
_entry.id   AF-A0A392N5A1-F1
#
_cell.length_a   1.000
_cell.length_b   1.000
_cell.length_c   1.000
_cell.angle_alpha   90.00
_cell.angle_beta   90.00
_cell.angle_gamma   90.00
#
_symmetry.space_group_name_H-M   'P 1'
#
loop_
_entity.id
_entity.type
_entity.pdbx_description
1 polymer ?
#
loop_
_entity_poly.entity_id
_entity_poly.type
_entity_poly.pdbx_seq_one_letter_code
_entity_poly.pdbx_strand_id
1 'polypeptide(L)'
;MASIFLTPYLLLFIVPKRVDDILQYIADFTVNVEGVGHVCSFSTFNFQEHGNTHYGSPYSAPRNRRSSQGKMEKSLLSFQSSYPSWEPNAQGKQFLLNLRTFKEKKLSVHGNRHGSSPPRMWRGSPNMAGNGDRN
;
A
#
# COMPACT_ATOMS: atom_id res chain seq x y z
N MET A 1 -16.20 -13.28 -21.82
CA MET A 1 -17.36 -14.17 -22.04
C MET A 1 -17.54 -15.16 -20.89
N ALA A 2 -16.51 -15.91 -20.46
CA ALA A 2 -16.64 -16.88 -19.37
C ALA A 2 -17.11 -16.29 -18.02
N SER A 3 -16.76 -15.03 -17.71
CA SER A 3 -17.18 -14.34 -16.47
C SER A 3 -18.70 -14.24 -16.31
N ILE A 4 -19.46 -14.14 -17.41
CA ILE A 4 -20.92 -14.03 -17.39
C ILE A 4 -21.55 -15.29 -16.76
N PHE A 5 -20.94 -16.45 -16.97
CA PHE A 5 -21.40 -17.71 -16.39
C PHE A 5 -20.71 -18.02 -15.05
N LEU A 6 -19.45 -17.64 -14.89
CA LEU A 6 -18.69 -17.93 -13.68
C LEU A 6 -19.12 -17.07 -12.48
N THR A 7 -19.38 -15.78 -12.69
CA THR A 7 -19.78 -14.86 -11.61
C THR A 7 -21.05 -15.31 -10.87
N PRO A 8 -22.18 -15.64 -11.53
CA PRO A 8 -23.35 -16.12 -10.81
C PRO A 8 -23.07 -17.44 -10.06
N TYR A 9 -22.24 -18.33 -10.61
CA TYR A 9 -21.80 -19.53 -9.91
C TYR A 9 -21.00 -19.21 -8.62
N LEU A 10 -20.03 -18.29 -8.70
CA LEU A 10 -19.27 -17.86 -7.52
C LEU A 10 -20.18 -17.24 -6.46
N LEU A 11 -21.11 -16.38 -6.86
CA LEU A 11 -22.03 -15.67 -5.96
C LEU A 11 -23.04 -16.60 -5.29
N LEU A 12 -23.51 -17.65 -5.98
CA LEU A 12 -24.50 -18.59 -5.42
C LEU A 12 -23.86 -19.69 -4.57
N PHE A 13 -22.65 -20.17 -4.90
CA PHE A 13 -22.12 -21.39 -4.29
C PHE A 13 -20.82 -21.20 -3.50
N ILE A 14 -20.03 -20.16 -3.78
CA ILE A 14 -18.72 -19.96 -3.15
C ILE A 14 -18.76 -18.84 -2.12
N VAL A 15 -19.25 -17.66 -2.49
CA VAL A 15 -19.33 -16.52 -1.58
C VAL A 15 -20.16 -16.81 -0.32
N PRO A 16 -21.33 -17.49 -0.39
CA PRO A 16 -22.13 -17.78 0.80
C PRO A 16 -21.39 -18.61 1.86
N LYS A 17 -20.43 -19.45 1.45
CA LYS A 17 -19.60 -20.26 2.37
C LYS A 17 -18.55 -19.43 3.14
N ARG A 18 -18.39 -18.15 2.80
CA ARG A 18 -17.39 -17.22 3.36
C ARG A 18 -18.02 -15.97 3.98
N VAL A 19 -19.35 -15.92 4.08
CA VAL A 19 -20.06 -14.72 4.58
C VAL A 19 -19.64 -14.38 6.00
N ASP A 20 -19.51 -15.36 6.88
CA ASP A 20 -19.07 -15.13 8.27
C ASP A 20 -17.66 -14.53 8.31
N ASP A 21 -16.72 -15.06 7.51
CA ASP A 21 -15.36 -14.52 7.38
C ASP A 21 -15.38 -13.06 6.88
N ILE A 22 -16.26 -12.74 5.93
CA ILE A 22 -16.42 -11.39 5.37
C ILE A 22 -17.00 -10.43 6.42
N LEU A 23 -18.05 -10.84 7.13
CA LEU A 23 -18.67 -10.04 8.18
C LEU A 23 -17.70 -9.78 9.32
N GLN A 24 -16.95 -10.80 9.73
CA GLN A 24 -15.89 -10.67 10.73
C GLN A 24 -14.82 -9.68 10.26
N TYR A 25 -14.39 -9.76 9.00
CA TYR A 25 -13.44 -8.79 8.44
C TYR A 25 -13.99 -7.36 8.46
N ILE A 26 -15.25 -7.15 8.05
CA ILE A 26 -15.87 -5.83 8.07
C ILE A 26 -15.93 -5.30 9.51
N ALA A 27 -16.32 -6.12 10.48
CA ALA A 27 -16.36 -5.74 11.89
C ALA A 27 -14.96 -5.40 12.43
N ASP A 28 -13.96 -6.23 12.15
CA ASP A 28 -12.60 -6.09 12.70
C ASP A 28 -11.79 -4.94 12.08
N PHE A 29 -12.10 -4.56 10.84
CA PHE A 29 -11.33 -3.59 10.05
C PHE A 29 -12.15 -2.35 9.68
N THR A 30 -13.24 -2.06 10.38
CA THR A 30 -13.97 -0.79 10.26
C THR A 30 -13.67 0.11 11.45
N VAL A 31 -13.27 1.35 11.18
CA VAL A 31 -13.03 2.39 12.19
C VAL A 31 -13.85 3.63 11.86
N ASN A 32 -14.38 4.30 12.88
CA ASN A 32 -15.05 5.59 12.69
C ASN A 32 -14.03 6.73 12.77
N VAL A 33 -13.97 7.54 11.72
CA VAL A 33 -13.11 8.74 11.68
C VAL A 33 -13.99 9.97 11.74
N GLU A 34 -13.72 10.85 12.70
CA GLU A 34 -14.45 12.10 12.87
C GLU A 34 -14.43 12.94 11.59
N GLY A 35 -15.62 13.41 11.16
CA GLY A 35 -15.78 14.17 9.92
C GLY A 35 -15.81 13.36 8.62
N VAL A 36 -15.56 12.04 8.67
CA VAL A 36 -15.59 11.15 7.50
C VAL A 36 -16.62 10.03 7.66
N GLY A 37 -16.68 9.40 8.83
CA GLY A 37 -17.53 8.25 9.12
C GLY A 37 -16.78 6.92 9.16
N HIS A 38 -17.50 5.82 8.92
CA HIS A 38 -16.96 4.47 8.94
C HIS A 38 -16.10 4.19 7.69
N VAL A 39 -14.83 3.90 7.92
CA VAL A 39 -13.86 3.59 6.87
C VAL A 39 -13.07 2.33 7.19
N CYS A 40 -12.45 1.75 6.17
CA CYS A 40 -11.54 0.65 6.34
C CYS A 40 -10.30 1.11 7.14
N SER A 41 -9.92 0.39 8.18
CA SER A 41 -8.82 0.74 9.08
C SER A 41 -7.46 0.82 8.37
N PHE A 42 -7.26 0.06 7.28
CA PHE A 42 -6.06 0.18 6.44
C PHE A 42 -5.95 1.54 5.73
N SER A 43 -7.08 2.21 5.47
CA SER A 43 -7.12 3.48 4.75
C SER A 43 -6.69 4.68 5.60
N THR A 44 -6.70 4.54 6.93
CA THR A 44 -6.30 5.58 7.88
C THR A 44 -4.78 5.61 8.12
N PHE A 45 -4.03 4.73 7.45
CA PHE A 45 -2.58 4.59 7.58
C PHE A 45 -2.12 4.36 9.03
N ASN A 46 -2.86 3.55 9.79
CA ASN A 46 -2.50 3.19 11.17
C ASN A 46 -1.37 2.14 11.20
N PHE A 47 -0.13 2.62 11.27
CA PHE A 47 1.05 1.73 11.33
C PHE A 47 1.12 0.87 12.59
N GLN A 48 0.58 1.33 13.72
CA GLN A 48 0.64 0.55 14.96
C GLN A 48 -0.17 -0.75 14.83
N GLU A 49 -1.33 -0.67 14.18
CA GLU A 49 -2.23 -1.82 14.00
C GLU A 49 -1.91 -2.66 12.75
N HIS A 50 -1.37 -2.04 11.70
CA HIS A 50 -1.31 -2.66 10.37
C HIS A 50 0.07 -2.64 9.72
N GLY A 51 1.08 -2.08 10.39
CA GLY A 51 2.41 -1.84 9.84
C GLY A 51 3.17 -3.12 9.48
N ASN A 52 4.01 -3.03 8.45
CA ASN A 52 4.90 -4.10 8.05
C ASN A 52 6.35 -3.61 7.92
N THR A 53 7.22 -4.02 8.85
CA THR A 53 8.63 -3.63 8.89
C THR A 53 9.40 -4.03 7.62
N HIS A 54 8.98 -5.09 6.91
CA HIS A 54 9.59 -5.44 5.61
C HIS A 54 9.47 -4.34 4.55
N TYR A 55 8.50 -3.44 4.71
CA TYR A 55 8.28 -2.29 3.83
C TYR A 55 8.71 -0.96 4.46
N GLY A 56 9.41 -0.99 5.59
CA GLY A 56 9.94 0.21 6.25
C GLY A 56 9.02 0.82 7.33
N SER A 57 7.91 0.16 7.65
CA SER A 57 7.03 0.58 8.75
C SER A 57 7.77 0.56 10.10
N PRO A 58 7.54 1.56 10.99
CA PRO A 58 8.10 1.56 12.34
C PRO A 58 7.57 0.42 13.24
N TYR A 59 6.43 -0.20 12.88
CA TYR A 59 5.85 -1.32 13.62
C TYR A 59 5.71 -2.56 12.73
N SER A 60 5.53 -3.70 13.37
CA SER A 60 5.31 -4.99 12.72
C SER A 60 4.06 -5.66 13.29
N ALA A 61 2.94 -5.48 12.60
CA ALA A 61 1.69 -6.12 12.93
C ALA A 61 1.68 -7.61 12.52
N PRO A 62 0.91 -8.47 13.20
CA PRO A 62 0.79 -9.87 12.83
C PRO A 62 0.16 -10.03 11.44
N ARG A 63 0.38 -11.18 10.80
CA ARG A 63 0.04 -11.39 9.38
C ARG A 63 -1.45 -11.20 9.06
N ASN A 64 -2.33 -11.57 9.97
CA ASN A 64 -3.78 -11.40 9.84
C ASN A 64 -4.24 -9.94 10.00
N ARG A 65 -3.41 -9.08 10.59
CA ARG A 65 -3.70 -7.66 10.83
C ARG A 65 -3.00 -6.73 9.84
N ARG A 66 -2.18 -7.22 8.91
CA ARG A 66 -1.44 -6.36 7.96
C ARG A 66 -1.94 -6.52 6.54
N SER A 67 -1.78 -5.45 5.75
CA SER A 67 -2.08 -5.49 4.32
C SER A 67 -1.12 -6.44 3.58
N SER A 68 -1.62 -7.11 2.53
CA SER A 68 -0.79 -7.96 1.69
C SER A 68 0.21 -7.14 0.88
N GLN A 69 1.43 -7.64 0.73
CA GLN A 69 2.46 -7.07 -0.17
C GLN A 69 2.79 -5.57 0.06
N GLY A 70 2.60 -5.11 1.30
CA GLY A 70 2.88 -3.72 1.70
C GLY A 70 1.96 -2.71 1.01
N LYS A 71 0.71 -3.10 0.69
CA LYS A 71 -0.25 -2.25 -0.01
C LYS A 71 -0.51 -0.94 0.75
N MET A 72 -0.60 -1.00 2.08
CA MET A 72 -0.80 0.18 2.93
C MET A 72 0.39 1.14 2.89
N GLU A 73 1.61 0.62 3.00
CA GLU A 73 2.83 1.43 2.94
C GLU A 73 2.99 2.12 1.58
N LYS A 74 2.72 1.37 0.50
CA LYS A 74 2.78 1.89 -0.87
C LYS A 74 1.66 2.91 -1.14
N SER A 75 0.46 2.66 -0.64
CA SER A 75 -0.66 3.61 -0.81
C SER A 75 -0.40 4.91 -0.06
N LEU A 76 0.26 4.88 1.11
CA LEU A 76 0.67 6.12 1.79
C LEU A 76 1.65 6.93 0.93
N LEU A 77 2.64 6.28 0.31
CA LEU A 77 3.60 6.96 -0.58
C LEU A 77 2.89 7.57 -1.79
N SER A 78 1.99 6.81 -2.41
CA SER A 78 1.17 7.29 -3.52
C SER A 78 0.34 8.50 -3.08
N PHE A 79 -0.33 8.40 -1.93
CA PHE A 79 -1.19 9.45 -1.39
C PHE A 79 -0.40 10.73 -1.09
N GLN A 80 0.75 10.62 -0.42
CA GLN A 80 1.64 11.76 -0.15
C GLN A 80 2.13 12.44 -1.43
N SER A 81 2.37 11.66 -2.50
CA SER A 81 2.80 12.21 -3.78
C SER A 81 1.68 12.96 -4.50
N SER A 82 0.44 12.49 -4.39
CA SER A 82 -0.74 13.10 -5.01
C SER A 82 -1.27 14.30 -4.23
N TYR A 83 -1.05 14.33 -2.92
CA TYR A 83 -1.54 15.39 -2.02
C TYR A 83 -0.38 15.98 -1.20
N PRO A 84 0.47 16.85 -1.79
CA PRO A 84 1.66 17.36 -1.11
C PRO A 84 1.38 18.21 0.14
N SER A 85 0.22 18.86 0.21
CA SER A 85 -0.22 19.66 1.36
C SER A 85 -0.79 18.83 2.50
N TRP A 86 -1.08 17.54 2.27
CA TRP A 86 -1.55 16.65 3.32
C TRP A 86 -0.39 16.25 4.23
N GLU A 87 -0.61 16.35 5.54
CA GLU A 87 0.35 15.94 6.54
C GLU A 87 0.03 14.57 7.14
N PRO A 88 0.98 13.64 7.15
CA PRO A 88 0.81 12.37 7.83
C PRO A 88 0.86 12.53 9.36
N ASN A 89 0.28 11.57 10.07
CA ASN A 89 0.43 11.46 11.51
C ASN A 89 1.90 11.18 11.91
N ALA A 90 2.20 11.19 13.22
CA ALA A 90 3.56 10.97 13.72
C ALA A 90 4.20 9.67 13.20
N GLN A 91 3.42 8.59 13.09
CA GLN A 91 3.92 7.30 12.63
C GLN A 91 4.18 7.29 11.11
N GLY A 92 3.34 7.97 10.33
CA GLY A 92 3.56 8.18 8.91
C GLY A 92 4.78 9.07 8.64
N LYS A 93 4.98 10.13 9.43
CA LYS A 93 6.21 10.93 9.40
C LYS A 93 7.43 10.05 9.68
N GLN A 94 7.40 9.20 10.72
CA GLN A 94 8.47 8.26 11.03
C GLN A 94 8.75 7.26 9.90
N PHE A 95 7.70 6.70 9.30
CA PHE A 95 7.82 5.82 8.14
C PHE A 95 8.53 6.51 6.95
N LEU A 96 8.12 7.74 6.62
CA LEU A 96 8.75 8.51 5.54
C LEU A 96 10.21 8.82 5.84
N LEU A 97 10.55 9.12 7.10
CA LEU A 97 11.94 9.31 7.54
C LEU A 97 12.76 8.02 7.38
N ASN A 98 12.24 6.88 7.84
CA ASN A 98 12.91 5.58 7.68
C ASN A 98 13.24 5.29 6.21
N LEU A 99 12.30 5.58 5.30
CA LEU A 99 12.52 5.41 3.86
C LEU A 99 13.56 6.37 3.29
N ARG A 100 13.57 7.64 3.73
CA ARG A 100 14.60 8.62 3.33
C ARG A 100 15.98 8.17 3.78
N THR A 101 16.12 7.80 5.06
CA THR A 101 17.37 7.28 5.62
C THR A 101 17.84 6.01 4.91
N PHE A 102 16.92 5.10 4.59
CA PHE A 102 17.26 3.90 3.82
C PHE A 102 17.75 4.24 2.42
N LYS A 103 17.06 5.15 1.73
CA LYS A 103 17.46 5.64 0.40
C LYS A 103 18.86 6.26 0.45
N GLU A 104 19.12 7.15 1.41
CA GLU A 104 20.42 7.80 1.59
C GLU A 104 21.53 6.80 1.85
N LYS A 105 21.32 5.84 2.77
CA LYS A 105 22.30 4.77 3.05
C LYS A 105 22.58 3.89 1.84
N LYS A 106 21.56 3.56 1.03
CA LYS A 106 21.75 2.72 -0.17
C LYS A 106 22.40 3.48 -1.32
N LEU A 107 22.06 4.76 -1.49
CA LEU A 107 22.64 5.60 -2.54
C LEU A 107 24.06 6.06 -2.21
N SER A 108 24.39 6.34 -0.95
CA SER A 108 25.76 6.71 -0.53
C SER A 108 26.74 5.54 -0.71
N VAL A 109 26.30 4.31 -0.42
CA VAL A 109 27.10 3.09 -0.67
C VAL A 109 27.33 2.85 -2.17
N HIS A 110 26.40 3.28 -3.03
CA HIS A 110 26.58 3.19 -4.48
C HIS A 110 27.43 4.33 -5.06
N GLY A 111 27.32 5.54 -4.50
CA GLY A 111 28.11 6.71 -4.90
C GLY A 111 29.61 6.57 -4.61
N ASN A 112 30.00 5.82 -3.58
CA ASN A 112 31.41 5.54 -3.30
C ASN A 112 32.04 4.47 -4.20
N ARG A 113 31.27 3.77 -5.05
CA ARG A 113 31.80 2.77 -5.99
C ARG A 113 31.86 3.25 -7.44
N HIS A 114 31.23 4.36 -7.78
CA HIS A 114 31.32 4.96 -9.11
C HIS A 114 31.53 6.47 -9.00
N GLY A 115 32.76 6.90 -9.29
CA GLY A 115 33.06 8.31 -9.52
C GLY A 115 32.14 8.92 -10.58
N SER A 116 31.66 10.12 -10.27
CA SER A 116 31.07 11.14 -11.15
C SER A 116 30.34 10.65 -12.41
N SER A 117 29.01 10.61 -12.34
CA SER A 117 28.15 10.74 -13.51
C SER A 117 27.14 11.86 -13.27
N PRO A 118 26.86 12.72 -14.27
CA PRO A 118 26.07 13.94 -14.09
C PRO A 118 24.60 13.61 -13.76
N PRO A 119 23.86 14.56 -13.15
CA PRO A 119 22.52 14.30 -12.64
C PRO A 119 21.57 13.97 -13.79
N ARG A 120 21.06 12.74 -13.81
CA ARG A 120 19.92 12.40 -14.67
C ARG A 120 18.70 13.15 -14.15
N MET A 121 18.30 14.20 -14.86
CA MET A 121 16.99 14.81 -14.73
C MET A 121 15.94 13.71 -14.83
N TRP A 122 15.10 13.61 -13.79
CA TRP A 122 13.92 12.76 -13.80
C TRP A 122 12.94 13.31 -14.86
N ARG A 123 13.02 12.76 -16.07
CA ARG A 123 12.01 12.95 -17.10
C ARG A 123 10.92 11.91 -16.83
N GLY A 124 9.75 12.36 -16.39
CA GLY A 124 8.57 11.50 -16.30
C GLY A 124 8.32 10.85 -17.66
N SER A 125 8.29 9.52 -17.69
CA SER A 125 7.87 8.78 -18.87
C SER A 125 6.34 8.59 -18.83
N PRO A 126 5.63 8.91 -19.93
CA PRO A 126 4.20 8.71 -20.02
C PRO A 126 3.85 7.24 -20.29
N ASN A 127 2.62 6.89 -19.90
CA ASN A 127 1.90 5.64 -20.12
C ASN A 127 2.38 4.81 -21.33
N MET A 128 2.78 3.56 -21.06
CA MET A 128 2.77 2.48 -22.05
C MET A 128 1.46 1.72 -21.90
N ALA A 129 0.46 2.12 -22.69
CA ALA A 129 -0.59 1.21 -23.13
C ALA A 129 0.04 0.21 -24.10
N GLY A 130 -0.15 -1.08 -23.85
CA GLY A 130 0.38 -2.16 -24.69
C GLY A 130 -0.51 -3.39 -24.57
N ASN A 131 -1.50 -3.42 -25.46
CA ASN A 131 -2.37 -4.55 -25.78
C ASN A 131 -1.57 -5.74 -26.37
N GLY A 132 -2.00 -6.98 -26.16
CA GLY A 132 -1.56 -8.12 -26.98
C GLY A 132 -1.41 -9.49 -26.29
N ASP A 133 -2.53 -10.23 -26.19
CA ASP A 133 -2.73 -11.63 -26.59
C ASP A 133 -1.61 -12.70 -26.61
N ARG A 134 -2.05 -13.92 -26.16
CA ARG A 134 -1.60 -15.31 -26.46
C ARG A 134 -0.36 -15.86 -25.74
N ASN A 135 -0.59 -16.81 -24.82
CA ASN A 135 -0.59 -18.25 -25.10
C ASN A 135 -1.34 -19.01 -24.00
#